data_AF-A0A537HYM6-F1
#
_entry.id   AF-A0A537HYM6-F1
#
_cell.length_a   1.000
_cell.length_b   1.000
_cell.length_c   1.000
_cell.angle_alpha   90.00
_cell.angle_beta   90.00
_cell.angle_gamma   90.00
#
_symmetry.space_group_name_H-M   'P 1'
#
loop_
_entity.id
_entity.type
_entity.pdbx_description
1 polymer ?
#
loop_
_entity_poly.entity_id
_entity_poly.type
_entity_poly.pdbx_seq_one_letter_code
_entity_poly.pdbx_strand_id
1 'polypeptide(L)' 'MSALLDVLRSIRKSGQGPLSCPQCGAAVKRSRAPLEGWILPIRYLCEECGYAGFLALEKQQHDE' A
#
# COMPACT_ATOMS: atom_id res chain seq x y z
N MET A 1 -0.67 -29.90 9.99
CA MET A 1 0.29 -28.77 9.81
C MET A 1 -0.31 -27.71 8.89
N SER A 2 -1.57 -27.30 9.10
CA SER A 2 -2.27 -26.37 8.20
C SER A 2 -2.52 -25.01 8.86
N ALA A 3 -2.74 -25.00 10.18
CA ALA A 3 -3.00 -23.79 10.95
C ALA A 3 -1.89 -22.72 10.83
N LEU A 4 -0.62 -23.11 10.79
CA LEU A 4 0.49 -22.16 10.62
C LEU A 4 0.49 -21.52 9.22
N LEU A 5 0.13 -22.27 8.17
CA LEU A 5 0.03 -21.74 6.81
C LEU A 5 -1.14 -20.77 6.67
N ASP A 6 -2.25 -21.05 7.35
CA ASP A 6 -3.43 -20.18 7.36
C ASP A 6 -3.17 -18.85 8.09
N VAL A 7 -2.42 -18.89 9.20
CA VAL A 7 -1.96 -17.68 9.90
C VAL A 7 -1.04 -16.84 9.01
N LEU A 8 -0.07 -17.46 8.33
CA LEU A 8 0.84 -16.74 7.41
C LEU A 8 0.09 -16.13 6.20
N ARG A 9 -0.93 -16.81 5.67
CA ARG A 9 -1.80 -16.26 4.61
C ARG A 9 -2.62 -15.07 5.10
N SER A 10 -3.19 -15.15 6.30
CA SER A 10 -3.96 -14.05 6.90
C SER A 10 -3.11 -12.80 7.10
N ILE A 11 -1.89 -12.97 7.62
CA ILE A 11 -0.92 -11.87 7.79
C ILE A 11 -0.56 -11.23 6.44
N ARG A 12 -0.36 -12.03 5.39
CA ARG A 12 -0.09 -11.51 4.04
C ARG A 12 -1.26 -10.69 3.47
N LYS A 13 -2.49 -11.06 3.79
CA LYS A 13 -3.71 -10.37 3.33
C LYS A 13 -4.01 -9.10 4.13
N SER A 14 -3.54 -9.01 5.37
CA SER A 14 -3.71 -7.87 6.28
C SER A 14 -2.80 -6.65 5.97
N GLY A 15 -1.89 -6.77 5.00
CA GLY A 15 -0.94 -5.74 4.64
C GLY A 15 -1.53 -4.60 3.80
N GLN A 16 -2.49 -3.86 4.37
CA GLN A 16 -3.04 -2.59 3.88
C GLN A 16 -3.88 -2.68 2.59
N GLY A 17 -5.08 -2.10 2.65
CA GLY A 17 -5.99 -2.03 1.50
C GLY A 17 -5.30 -1.42 0.27
N PRO A 18 -5.77 -1.73 -0.96
CA PRO A 18 -5.09 -1.32 -2.17
C PRO A 18 -5.10 0.21 -2.28
N LEU A 19 -3.93 0.80 -1.99
CA LEU A 19 -3.71 2.23 -2.14
C LEU A 19 -3.66 2.59 -3.62
N SER A 20 -4.29 3.72 -3.95
CA SER A 20 -4.38 4.22 -5.32
C SER A 20 -3.81 5.62 -5.48
N CYS A 21 -3.38 5.92 -6.70
CA CYS A 21 -2.82 7.19 -7.09
C CYS A 21 -3.91 8.26 -7.09
N PRO A 22 -3.68 9.42 -6.44
CA PRO A 22 -4.65 10.51 -6.44
C PRO A 22 -4.82 11.16 -7.82
N GLN A 23 -3.90 10.91 -8.75
CA GLN A 23 -3.89 11.55 -10.07
C GLN A 23 -4.54 10.69 -11.16
N CYS A 24 -4.28 9.39 -11.19
CA CYS A 24 -4.81 8.48 -12.23
C CYS A 24 -5.62 7.29 -11.69
N GLY A 25 -5.70 7.08 -10.38
CA GLY A 25 -6.44 5.96 -9.77
C GLY A 25 -5.77 4.59 -9.85
N ALA A 26 -4.62 4.48 -10.54
CA ALA A 26 -3.79 3.27 -10.58
C ALA A 26 -3.23 2.90 -9.21
N ALA A 27 -2.74 1.68 -9.03
CA ALA A 27 -2.11 1.29 -7.77
C ALA A 27 -0.82 2.09 -7.51
N VAL A 28 -0.54 2.37 -6.23
CA VAL A 28 0.73 2.99 -5.81
C VAL A 28 1.54 2.08 -4.90
N LYS A 29 2.85 2.22 -4.96
CA LYS A 29 3.81 1.52 -4.09
C LYS A 29 4.41 2.51 -3.11
N ARG A 30 4.67 2.07 -1.88
CA ARG A 30 5.48 2.85 -0.94
C ARG A 30 6.93 2.86 -1.40
N SER A 31 7.57 4.01 -1.33
CA SER A 31 9.03 4.10 -1.41
C SER A 31 9.66 3.44 -0.17
N ARG A 32 10.94 3.08 -0.31
CA ARG A 32 11.75 2.46 0.73
C ARG A 32 13.04 3.22 0.95
N ALA A 33 12.99 4.55 0.86
CA ALA A 33 14.18 5.34 1.12
C ALA A 33 14.56 5.23 2.61
N PRO A 34 15.84 5.37 2.96
CA PRO A 34 16.26 5.36 4.35
C PRO A 34 15.46 6.37 5.19
N LEU A 35 15.09 5.98 6.40
CA LEU A 35 14.38 6.80 7.39
C LEU A 35 12.90 7.13 7.07
N GLU A 36 12.36 6.74 5.91
CA GLU A 36 10.93 6.86 5.59
C GLU A 36 10.07 5.93 6.48
N GLY A 37 8.99 6.46 7.02
CA GLY A 37 8.12 5.76 7.97
C GLY A 37 8.63 5.78 9.41
N TRP A 38 9.81 6.35 9.66
CA TRP A 38 10.31 6.60 11.02
C TRP A 38 10.45 8.08 11.32
N ILE A 39 11.40 8.76 10.65
CA ILE A 39 11.64 10.19 10.82
C ILE A 39 11.04 10.98 9.66
N LEU A 40 11.12 10.43 8.44
CA LEU A 40 10.58 11.04 7.23
C LEU A 40 9.20 10.46 6.89
N PRO A 41 8.28 11.26 6.33
CA PRO A 41 7.02 10.74 5.84
C PRO A 41 7.23 9.78 4.66
N ILE A 42 6.37 8.76 4.59
CA ILE A 42 6.38 7.75 3.51
C ILE A 42 5.95 8.41 2.20
N ARG A 43 6.72 8.22 1.12
CA ARG A 43 6.29 8.58 -0.23
C ARG A 43 5.62 7.40 -0.93
N TYR A 44 4.72 7.73 -1.83
CA TYR A 44 4.00 6.82 -2.72
C TYR A 44 4.41 7.12 -4.16
N LEU A 45 4.69 6.05 -4.89
CA LEU A 45 5.15 6.06 -6.26
C LEU A 45 4.10 5.37 -7.15
N CYS A 46 3.70 6.03 -8.23
CA CYS A 46 2.84 5.47 -9.27
C CYS A 46 3.69 5.17 -10.51
N GLU A 47 3.71 3.90 -10.94
CA GLU A 47 4.45 3.49 -12.15
C GLU A 47 3.73 3.87 -13.44
N GLU A 48 2.42 4.15 -13.40
CA GLU A 48 1.65 4.46 -14.60
C GLU A 48 1.73 5.94 -15.01
N CYS A 49 1.57 6.87 -14.07
CA CYS A 49 1.60 8.32 -14.37
C CYS A 49 2.85 9.04 -13.86
N GLY A 50 3.75 8.34 -13.16
CA GLY A 50 4.96 8.93 -12.60
C GLY A 50 4.75 9.75 -11.33
N TYR A 51 3.55 9.75 -10.74
CA TYR A 51 3.28 10.44 -9.48
C TYR A 51 4.25 9.98 -8.37
N ALA A 52 4.83 10.93 -7.65
CA ALA A 52 5.69 10.69 -6.51
C ALA A 52 5.43 11.72 -5.41
N GLY A 53 4.69 11.33 -4.35
CA GLY A 53 4.29 12.25 -3.28
C GLY A 53 3.86 11.54 -2.01
N PHE A 54 3.39 12.27 -1.01
CA PHE A 54 3.07 11.70 0.31
C PHE A 54 1.62 11.23 0.47
N LEU A 55 0.79 11.39 -0.57
CA LEU A 55 -0.63 11.08 -0.54
C LEU A 55 -0.94 9.82 -1.37
N ALA A 56 -1.83 8.99 -0.85
CA ALA A 56 -2.43 7.88 -1.55
C ALA A 56 -3.89 7.74 -1.11
N LEU A 57 -4.74 7.25 -2.00
CA LEU A 57 -6.16 7.06 -1.74
C LEU A 57 -6.42 5.61 -1.29
N GLU A 58 -7.04 5.45 -0.13
CA GLU A 58 -7.56 4.16 0.31
C GLU A 58 -8.83 3.82 -0.47
N LYS A 59 -8.85 2.65 -1.11
CA LYS A 59 -10.10 2.12 -1.67
C LYS A 59 -10.92 1.53 -0.53
N GLN A 60 -12.05 2.15 -0.22
CA GLN A 60 -13.07 1.56 0.65
C GLN A 60 -13.64 0.33 -0.07
N GLN A 61 -13.45 -0.86 0.49
CA GLN A 61 -14.18 -2.04 0.04
C GLN A 61 -15.58 -1.92 0.65
N HIS A 62 -16.58 -1.62 -0.18
CA HIS A 62 -17.98 -1.80 0.22
C HIS A 62 -18.25 -3.32 0.15
N ASP A 63 -18.17 -3.99 1.30
CA ASP A 63 -18.66 -5.35 1.44
C ASP A 63 -20.20 -5.28 1.45
N GLU A 64 -20.82 -5.71 0.36
CA GLU A 64 -22.27 -5.87 0.21
C GLU A 64 -22.65 -7.36 0.22
#